data_AF-A0A6M1YMR2-F1
#
_entry.id   AF-A0A6M1YMR2-F1
#
_cell.length_a   1.000
_cell.length_b   1.000
_cell.length_c   1.000
_cell.angle_alpha   90.00
_cell.angle_beta   90.00
_cell.angle_gamma   90.00
#
_symmetry.space_group_name_H-M   'P 1'
#
loop_
_entity.id
_entity.type
_entity.pdbx_description
1 polymer ?
#
loop_
_entity_poly.entity_id
_entity_poly.type
_entity_poly.pdbx_seq_one_letter_code
_entity_poly.pdbx_strand_id
1 'polypeptide(L)'
;MNEILFLIHILVVILFLFVALRLGKNYLLVFAAILALIANLFVIKQIDLFTKTVTATDVFIIGAIFSQNLLQEYFGKEIAIKTIKITFFSMLFF
;
A
#
# COMPACT_ATOMS: atom_id res chain seq x y z
N MET A 1 -22.08 -3.16 -6.38
CA MET A 1 -21.60 -4.20 -5.44
C MET A 1 -20.08 -4.16 -5.30
N ASN A 2 -19.36 -3.93 -6.41
CA ASN A 2 -17.90 -3.72 -6.44
C ASN A 2 -17.47 -2.47 -5.65
N GLU A 3 -18.32 -1.44 -5.58
CA GLU A 3 -18.07 -0.19 -4.84
C GLU A 3 -17.98 -0.44 -3.33
N ILE A 4 -18.85 -1.30 -2.79
CA ILE A 4 -18.85 -1.68 -1.38
C ILE A 4 -17.59 -2.48 -1.08
N LEU A 5 -17.23 -3.43 -1.95
CA LEU A 5 -15.98 -4.17 -1.85
C LEU A 5 -14.75 -3.25 -1.88
N PHE A 6 -14.76 -2.24 -2.75
CA PHE A 6 -13.70 -1.24 -2.83
C PHE A 6 -13.62 -0.39 -1.55
N LEU A 7 -14.75 0.04 -0.98
CA LEU A 7 -14.78 0.77 0.29
C LEU A 7 -14.28 -0.08 1.46
N ILE A 8 -14.71 -1.34 1.54
CA ILE A 8 -14.22 -2.29 2.54
C ILE A 8 -12.70 -2.45 2.39
N HIS A 9 -12.22 -2.57 1.16
CA HIS A 9 -10.80 -2.73 0.88
C HIS A 9 -9.98 -1.52 1.36
N ILE A 10 -10.45 -0.29 1.10
CA ILE A 10 -9.83 0.93 1.64
C ILE A 10 -9.81 0.90 3.17
N LEU A 11 -10.93 0.58 3.81
CA LEU A 11 -11.01 0.55 5.27
C LEU A 11 -10.05 -0.47 5.89
N VAL A 12 -9.93 -1.64 5.27
CA VAL A 12 -9.00 -2.69 5.70
C VAL A 12 -7.56 -2.21 5.58
N VAL A 13 -7.16 -1.62 4.44
CA VAL A 13 -5.80 -1.10 4.24
C VAL A 13 -5.48 0.01 5.24
N ILE A 14 -6.41 0.94 5.47
CA ILE A 14 -6.25 2.02 6.44
C ILE A 14 -6.11 1.47 7.88
N LEU A 15 -6.94 0.50 8.26
CA LEU A 15 -6.88 -0.14 9.57
C LEU A 15 -5.50 -0.76 9.80
N PHE A 16 -5.02 -1.58 8.87
CA PHE A 16 -3.70 -2.22 8.98
C PHE A 16 -2.57 -1.20 8.96
N LEU A 17 -2.68 -0.13 8.18
CA LEU A 17 -1.71 0.96 8.14
C LEU A 17 -1.56 1.64 9.51
N PHE A 18 -2.67 1.98 10.16
CA PHE A 18 -2.62 2.59 11.51
C PHE A 18 -2.14 1.61 12.58
N VAL A 19 -2.52 0.33 12.48
CA VAL A 19 -1.98 -0.71 13.38
C VAL A 19 -0.46 -0.82 13.19
N ALA A 20 0.04 -0.89 11.95
CA ALA A 20 1.46 -0.96 11.66
C ALA A 20 2.21 0.29 12.13
N LEU A 21 1.62 1.48 11.96
CA LEU A 21 2.18 2.74 12.48
C LEU A 21 2.35 2.68 14.00
N ARG A 22 1.35 2.16 14.73
CA ARG A 22 1.38 2.04 16.20
C ARG A 22 2.42 1.03 16.69
N LEU A 23 2.66 -0.04 15.94
CA LEU A 23 3.68 -1.05 16.25
C LEU A 23 5.11 -0.57 15.94
N GLY A 24 5.25 0.48 15.14
CA GLY A 24 6.50 1.20 14.91
C GLY A 24 7.10 1.02 13.51
N LYS A 25 8.25 1.66 13.29
CA LYS A 25 8.89 1.84 11.97
C LYS A 25 9.03 0.56 11.14
N ASN A 26 9.43 -0.55 11.76
CA ASN A 26 9.72 -1.78 11.02
C ASN A 26 8.44 -2.43 10.49
N TYR A 27 7.34 -2.37 11.25
CA TYR A 27 6.05 -2.91 10.82
C TYR A 27 5.48 -2.11 9.66
N LEU A 28 5.55 -0.77 9.75
CA LEU A 28 5.07 0.11 8.68
C LEU A 28 5.91 -0.03 7.40
N LEU A 29 7.22 -0.22 7.52
CA LEU A 29 8.13 -0.53 6.40
C LEU A 29 7.72 -1.84 5.71
N VAL A 30 7.57 -2.92 6.47
CA VAL A 30 7.17 -4.22 5.92
C VAL A 30 5.79 -4.15 5.29
N PHE A 31 4.85 -3.44 5.92
CA PHE A 31 3.51 -3.24 5.39
C PHE A 31 3.53 -2.47 4.06
N ALA A 32 4.33 -1.40 3.95
CA ALA A 32 4.52 -0.66 2.70
C ALA A 32 5.06 -1.57 1.58
N ALA A 33 6.02 -2.45 1.89
CA ALA A 33 6.57 -3.40 0.93
C ALA A 33 5.54 -4.45 0.49
N ILE A 34 4.75 -5.01 1.44
CA ILE A 34 3.68 -5.95 1.14
C ILE A 34 2.63 -5.32 0.23
N LEU A 35 2.19 -4.09 0.53
CA LEU A 35 1.23 -3.37 -0.30
C LEU A 35 1.74 -3.17 -1.73
N ALA A 36 3.02 -2.80 -1.89
CA ALA A 36 3.61 -2.64 -3.21
C ALA A 36 3.72 -3.96 -3.99
N LEU A 37 4.06 -5.07 -3.33
CA LEU A 37 4.08 -6.40 -3.95
C LEU A 37 2.68 -6.81 -4.41
N ILE A 38 1.67 -6.63 -3.55
CA ILE A 38 0.28 -6.94 -3.88
C ILE A 38 -0.21 -6.02 -5.02
N ALA A 39 0.17 -4.74 -5.01
CA ALA A 39 -0.14 -3.81 -6.10
C ALA A 39 0.35 -4.33 -7.45
N ASN A 40 1.58 -4.88 -7.49
CA ASN A 40 2.14 -5.45 -8.72
C ASN A 40 1.37 -6.70 -9.17
N LEU A 41 1.04 -7.61 -8.24
CA LEU A 41 0.24 -8.81 -8.54
C LEU A 41 -1.16 -8.48 -9.07
N PHE A 42 -1.78 -7.41 -8.57
CA PHE A 42 -3.14 -7.01 -8.94
C PHE A 42 -3.20 -6.01 -10.10
N VAL A 43 -2.07 -5.70 -10.76
CA VAL A 43 -2.02 -4.73 -11.87
C VAL A 43 -2.85 -5.15 -13.09
N ILE A 44 -2.97 -6.46 -13.33
CA ILE A 44 -3.73 -7.01 -14.47
C ILE A 44 -5.22 -7.19 -14.11
N LYS A 45 -5.55 -7.23 -12.81
CA LYS A 45 -6.93 -7.47 -12.36
C LYS A 45 -7.75 -6.19 -12.48
N GLN A 46 -8.76 -6.22 -13.34
CA GLN A 46 -9.68 -5.11 -13.54
C GLN A 46 -10.94 -5.28 -12.69
N ILE A 47 -11.49 -4.16 -12.25
CA ILE A 47 -12.77 -4.06 -11.58
C ILE A 47 -13.57 -2.92 -12.19
N ASP A 48 -14.87 -3.12 -12.36
CA ASP A 48 -15.77 -2.05 -12.75
C ASP A 48 -16.21 -1.29 -11.49
N LEU A 49 -15.86 -0.01 -11.44
CA LEU A 49 -16.34 0.95 -10.46
C LEU A 49 -17.27 1.94 -11.16
N PHE A 50 -18.55 1.93 -10.79
CA PHE A 50 -19.58 2.71 -11.48
C PHE A 50 -19.57 2.42 -13.00
N THR A 51 -19.21 3.41 -13.82
CA THR A 51 -19.14 3.31 -15.29
C THR A 51 -17.72 3.22 -15.83
N LYS A 52 -16.71 3.09 -14.95
CA LYS A 52 -15.30 3.04 -15.32
C LYS A 52 -14.68 1.70 -14.93
N THR A 53 -13.92 1.13 -15.85
CA THR A 53 -13.07 -0.02 -15.56
C THR A 53 -11.73 0.50 -15.04
N VAL A 54 -11.38 0.11 -13.82
CA VAL A 54 -10.12 0.47 -13.16
C VAL A 54 -9.36 -0.80 -12.78
N THR A 55 -8.10 -0.65 -12.40
CA THR A 55 -7.30 -1.76 -11.89
C THR A 55 -7.47 -1.88 -10.37
N ALA A 56 -7.48 -3.10 -9.86
CA ALA A 56 -7.59 -3.37 -8.42
C ALA A 56 -6.35 -2.93 -7.62
N THR A 57 -5.31 -2.44 -8.31
CA THR A 57 -4.02 -2.02 -7.75
C THR A 57 -4.09 -0.70 -6.98
N ASP A 58 -5.01 0.20 -7.33
CA ASP A 58 -5.00 1.60 -6.85
C ASP A 58 -4.99 1.72 -5.32
N VAL A 59 -5.81 0.93 -4.64
CA VAL A 59 -5.90 0.94 -3.16
C VAL A 59 -4.55 0.57 -2.53
N PHE A 60 -3.85 -0.40 -3.10
CA PHE A 60 -2.57 -0.88 -2.60
C PHE A 60 -1.45 0.14 -2.86
N ILE A 61 -1.40 0.74 -4.06
CA ILE A 61 -0.42 1.78 -4.39
C ILE A 61 -0.59 2.98 -3.48
N ILE A 62 -1.82 3.47 -3.32
CA ILE A 62 -2.12 4.61 -2.45
C ILE A 62 -1.76 4.28 -0.99
N GLY A 63 -2.08 3.07 -0.51
CA GLY A 63 -1.70 2.62 0.82
C GLY A 63 -0.18 2.54 1.03
N ALA A 64 0.56 2.07 0.02
CA ALA A 64 2.02 2.00 0.06
C ALA A 64 2.64 3.40 0.11
N ILE A 65 2.19 4.32 -0.75
CA ILE A 65 2.63 5.73 -0.76
C ILE A 65 2.29 6.40 0.58
N PHE A 66 1.09 6.17 1.11
CA PHE A 66 0.70 6.75 2.39
C PHE A 66 1.58 6.21 3.54
N SER A 67 1.91 4.92 3.51
CA SER A 67 2.85 4.33 4.47
C SER A 67 4.24 4.96 4.38
N GLN A 68 4.73 5.28 3.17
CA GLN A 68 6.00 6.02 3.00
C GLN A 68 5.94 7.42 3.60
N ASN A 69 4.85 8.15 3.35
CA ASN A 69 4.68 9.50 3.89
C ASN A 69 4.66 9.48 5.42
N LEU A 70 3.97 8.52 6.02
CA LEU A 70 3.99 8.33 7.48
C LEU A 70 5.36 7.91 8.01
N LEU A 71 6.08 7.05 7.29
CA LEU A 71 7.46 6.72 7.66
C LEU A 71 8.36 7.94 7.66
N GLN A 72 8.23 8.80 6.64
CA GLN A 72 8.98 10.04 6.54
C GLN A 72 8.62 11.01 7.67
N GLU A 73 7.33 11.18 7.96
CA GLU A 73 6.82 12.12 8.96
C GLU A 73 7.17 11.71 10.39
N TYR A 74 6.93 10.45 10.76
CA TYR A 74 7.07 9.97 12.14
C TYR A 74 8.45 9.40 12.47
N PHE A 75 9.18 8.89 11.48
CA PHE A 75 10.47 8.21 11.70
C PHE A 75 11.62 8.81 10.88
N GLY A 76 11.36 9.86 10.09
CA GLY A 76 12.37 10.61 9.37
C GLY A 76 12.69 10.07 7.98
N LYS A 77 13.32 10.94 7.19
CA LYS A 77 13.60 10.74 5.76
C LYS A 77 14.49 9.53 5.47
N GLU A 78 15.45 9.22 6.33
CA GLU A 78 16.39 8.10 6.10
C GLU A 78 15.67 6.76 6.05
N ILE A 79 14.70 6.55 6.95
CA ILE A 79 13.91 5.33 7.01
C ILE A 79 12.98 5.24 5.80
N ALA A 80 12.37 6.36 5.38
CA ALA A 80 11.56 6.39 4.17
C ALA A 80 12.38 6.02 2.92
N ILE A 81 13.56 6.62 2.73
CA ILE A 81 14.45 6.28 1.60
C ILE A 81 14.86 4.80 1.64
N LYS A 82 15.19 4.29 2.82
CA LYS A 82 15.52 2.86 3.00
C LYS A 82 14.33 1.99 2.59
N THR A 83 13.13 2.36 2.99
CA THR A 83 11.90 1.64 2.65
C THR A 83 11.66 1.67 1.15
N ILE A 84 11.76 2.83 0.48
CA ILE A 84 11.65 2.95 -0.98
C ILE A 84 12.61 1.98 -1.69
N LYS A 85 13.88 1.92 -1.26
CA LYS A 85 14.87 1.01 -1.85
C LYS A 85 14.44 -0.46 -1.68
N ILE A 86 14.10 -0.87 -0.45
CA ILE A 86 13.67 -2.24 -0.16
C ILE A 86 12.45 -2.61 -1.00
N THR A 87 11.45 -1.73 -1.02
CA THR A 87 10.20 -1.93 -1.75
C THR A 87 10.42 -2.01 -3.26
N PHE A 88 11.28 -1.14 -3.82
CA PHE A 88 11.64 -1.17 -5.24
C PHE A 88 12.33 -2.50 -5.62
N PHE A 89 13.33 -2.93 -4.84
CA PHE A 89 14.02 -4.19 -5.10
C PHE A 89 13.11 -5.40 -4.90
N SER A 90 12.16 -5.36 -3.98
CA SER A 90 11.20 -6.45 -3.81
C SER A 90 10.25 -6.60 -5.01
N MET A 91 9.83 -5.48 -5.62
CA MET A 91 8.96 -5.49 -6.81
C MET A 91 9.65 -6.03 -8.08
N LEU A 92 10.98 -6.18 -8.11
CA LEU A 92 11.66 -6.80 -9.26
C LEU A 92 11.38 -8.30 -9.38
N PHE A 93 11.04 -8.95 -8.26
CA PHE A 93 10.80 -10.40 -8.23
C PHE A 93 9.32 -10.77 -8.40
N PHE A 94 8.41 -9.84 -8.09
CA PHE A 94 6.96 -10.02 -8.12
C PHE A 94 6.29 -8.72 -8.53
#